data_AF-A0A1S6IUP4-F1
#
_entry.id   AF-A0A1S6IUP4-F1
#
_cell.length_a   1.000
_cell.length_b   1.000
_cell.length_c   1.000
_cell.angle_alpha   90.00
_cell.angle_beta   90.00
_cell.angle_gamma   90.00
#
_symmetry.space_group_name_H-M   'P 1'
#
loop_
_entity.id
_entity.type
_entity.pdbx_description
1 polymer ?
#
loop_
_entity_poly.entity_id
_entity_poly.type
_entity_poly.pdbx_seq_one_letter_code
_entity_poly.pdbx_strand_id
1 'polypeptide(L)'
;MDTLKSKVAYLQGLSDGMDLPSDSKEGRLLNGIIDVLQDFAEQLEGLEEAQEQLEDYVETIDEDLYNLEEDLNDCECCDDEDYMEVECPGCGETVMFHSDILEDDDIIEVTCPNCDEVVFVNDDQYSSADEGENMEGQQNNR
;
A
#
# COMPACT_ATOMS: atom_id res chain seq x y z
N MET A 1 31.39 -1.00 19.59
CA MET A 1 30.21 -1.20 20.45
C MET A 1 30.31 -2.63 20.96
N ASP A 2 30.17 -2.84 22.27
CA ASP A 2 30.21 -4.20 22.83
C ASP A 2 28.90 -4.92 22.49
N THR A 3 28.99 -6.01 21.74
CA THR A 3 27.85 -6.88 21.41
C THR A 3 27.22 -7.43 22.69
N LEU A 4 25.94 -7.79 22.64
CA LEU A 4 25.27 -8.41 23.80
C LEU A 4 26.03 -9.67 24.25
N LYS A 5 26.51 -10.48 23.30
CA LYS A 5 27.36 -11.65 23.51
C LYS A 5 28.64 -11.35 24.29
N SER A 6 29.34 -10.26 23.96
CA SER A 6 30.57 -9.88 24.68
C SER A 6 30.30 -9.35 26.08
N LYS A 7 29.14 -8.71 26.32
CA LYS A 7 28.69 -8.34 27.67
C LYS A 7 28.35 -9.56 28.53
N VAL A 8 27.69 -10.56 27.95
CA VAL A 8 27.38 -11.83 28.67
C VAL A 8 28.66 -12.59 28.99
N ALA A 9 29.59 -12.71 28.02
CA ALA A 9 30.89 -13.34 28.26
C ALA A 9 31.70 -12.66 29.37
N TYR A 10 31.62 -11.33 29.48
CA TYR A 10 32.22 -10.58 30.59
C TYR A 10 31.58 -10.94 31.94
N LEU A 11 30.25 -11.05 32.01
CA LEU A 11 29.55 -11.46 33.22
C LEU A 11 29.89 -12.90 33.63
N GLN A 12 30.05 -13.80 32.65
CA GLN A 12 30.52 -15.18 32.89
C GLN A 12 31.90 -15.17 33.55
N GLY A 13 32.86 -14.43 32.96
CA GLY A 13 34.21 -14.33 33.51
C GLY A 13 34.27 -13.66 34.89
N LEU A 14 33.37 -12.69 35.14
CA LEU A 14 33.25 -12.08 36.46
C LEU A 14 32.66 -13.06 37.49
N SER A 15 31.67 -13.87 37.10
CA SER A 15 31.06 -14.91 37.93
C SER A 15 32.09 -15.98 38.31
N ASP A 16 32.91 -16.43 37.36
CA ASP A 16 33.99 -17.40 37.60
C ASP A 16 35.07 -16.88 38.56
N GLY A 17 35.31 -15.57 38.55
CA GLY A 17 36.28 -14.91 39.43
C GLY A 17 35.75 -14.54 40.81
N MET A 18 34.44 -14.59 41.02
CA MET A 18 33.84 -14.49 42.34
C MET A 18 33.92 -15.87 42.98
N ASP A 19 34.56 -15.98 44.14
CA ASP A 19 34.69 -17.20 44.97
C ASP A 19 33.32 -17.70 45.51
N LEU A 20 32.31 -17.78 44.65
CA LEU A 20 30.96 -18.23 44.91
C LEU A 20 30.88 -19.73 44.66
N PRO A 21 30.54 -20.54 45.69
CA PRO A 21 30.34 -21.96 45.50
C PRO A 21 29.21 -22.17 44.48
N SER A 22 29.49 -22.86 43.37
CA SER A 22 28.52 -23.15 42.32
C SER A 22 27.37 -24.07 42.80
N ASP A 23 27.53 -24.70 43.96
CA ASP A 23 26.50 -25.47 44.66
C ASP A 23 25.64 -24.64 45.62
N SER A 24 26.01 -23.40 45.92
CA SER A 24 25.19 -22.46 46.69
C SER A 24 23.90 -22.09 45.95
N LYS A 25 22.86 -21.68 46.70
CA LYS A 25 21.57 -21.29 46.09
C LYS A 25 21.74 -20.07 45.20
N GLU A 26 22.58 -19.14 45.64
CA GLU A 26 22.93 -17.88 44.98
C GLU A 26 23.76 -18.15 43.73
N GLY A 27 24.77 -19.02 43.80
CA GLY A 27 25.61 -19.41 42.66
C GLY A 27 24.81 -20.13 41.57
N ARG A 28 23.89 -21.02 41.93
CA ARG A 28 22.99 -21.67 40.96
C ARG A 28 22.06 -20.68 40.27
N LEU A 29 21.51 -19.71 41.01
CA LEU A 29 20.64 -18.69 40.45
C LEU A 29 21.40 -17.77 39.49
N LEU A 30 22.58 -17.28 39.89
CA LEU A 30 23.37 -16.36 39.08
C LEU A 30 23.87 -17.02 37.79
N ASN A 31 24.41 -18.25 37.86
CA ASN A 31 24.80 -18.97 36.65
C ASN A 31 23.61 -19.22 35.72
N GLY A 32 22.47 -19.64 36.27
CA GLY A 32 21.25 -19.81 35.46
C GLY A 32 20.77 -18.52 34.79
N ILE A 33 20.92 -17.36 35.44
CA ILE A 33 20.62 -16.06 34.81
C ILE A 33 21.60 -15.78 33.67
N ILE A 34 22.90 -16.01 33.87
CA ILE A 34 23.92 -15.78 32.84
C ILE A 34 23.69 -16.70 31.64
N ASP A 35 23.35 -17.97 31.86
CA ASP A 35 23.04 -18.93 30.80
C ASP A 35 21.84 -18.46 29.95
N VAL A 36 20.75 -18.02 30.60
CA VAL A 36 19.59 -17.47 29.89
C VAL A 36 19.94 -16.20 29.11
N LEU A 37 20.81 -15.35 29.63
CA LEU A 37 21.29 -14.17 28.91
C LEU A 37 22.16 -14.55 27.71
N GLN A 38 22.90 -15.65 27.78
CA GLN A 38 23.66 -16.17 26.63
C GLN A 38 22.72 -16.66 25.54
N ASP A 39 21.72 -17.48 25.89
CA ASP A 39 20.71 -17.97 24.94
C ASP A 39 19.97 -16.80 24.27
N PHE A 40 19.69 -15.75 25.04
CA PHE A 40 19.05 -14.53 24.52
C PHE A 40 19.98 -13.77 23.57
N ALA A 41 21.27 -13.67 23.89
CA ALA A 41 22.25 -13.03 23.00
C ALA A 41 22.39 -13.75 21.66
N GLU A 42 22.39 -15.08 21.67
CA GLU A 42 22.48 -15.91 20.47
C GLU A 42 21.20 -15.81 19.61
N GLN A 43 20.03 -15.84 20.24
CA GLN A 43 18.75 -15.66 19.53
C GLN A 43 18.61 -14.25 18.93
N LEU A 44 19.10 -13.22 19.64
CA LEU A 44 19.06 -11.85 19.14
C LEU A 44 19.97 -11.66 17.93
N GLU A 45 21.18 -12.23 17.96
CA GLU A 45 22.12 -12.23 16.82
C GLU A 45 21.48 -12.90 15.59
N GLY A 46 20.83 -14.06 15.76
CA GLY A 46 20.11 -14.71 14.66
C GLY A 46 18.89 -13.93 14.16
N LEU A 47 18.23 -13.14 15.01
CA LEU A 47 17.13 -12.26 14.61
C LEU A 47 17.64 -11.05 13.80
N GLU A 48 18.77 -10.46 14.21
CA GLU A 48 19.42 -9.37 13.47
C GLU A 48 19.81 -9.84 12.06
N GLU A 49 20.44 -11.01 11.93
CA GLU A 49 20.79 -11.61 10.63
C GLU A 49 19.55 -11.87 9.75
N ALA A 50 18.46 -12.35 10.34
CA ALA A 50 17.22 -12.59 9.60
C ALA A 50 16.55 -11.29 9.14
N GLN A 51 16.68 -10.21 9.91
CA GLN A 51 16.15 -8.89 9.53
C GLN A 51 16.97 -8.26 8.40
N GLU A 52 18.30 -8.38 8.44
CA GLU A 52 19.18 -7.93 7.36
C GLU A 52 18.83 -8.65 6.04
N GLN A 53 18.65 -9.98 6.07
CA GLN A 53 18.19 -10.73 4.89
C GLN A 53 16.82 -10.31 4.37
N LEU A 54 15.90 -9.92 5.26
CA LEU A 54 14.59 -9.43 4.87
C LEU A 54 14.68 -8.04 4.23
N GLU A 55 15.57 -7.19 4.74
CA GLU A 55 15.86 -5.87 4.17
C GLU A 55 16.39 -6.00 2.74
N ASP A 56 17.39 -6.85 2.52
CA ASP A 56 17.93 -7.15 1.18
C ASP A 56 16.85 -7.65 0.21
N TYR A 57 15.96 -8.53 0.70
CA TYR A 57 14.86 -9.05 -0.11
C TYR A 57 13.84 -7.97 -0.48
N VAL A 58 13.53 -7.07 0.43
CA VAL A 58 12.63 -5.93 0.18
C VAL A 58 13.28 -4.93 -0.79
N GLU A 59 14.58 -4.67 -0.66
CA GLU A 59 15.31 -3.81 -1.61
C GLU A 59 15.29 -4.41 -3.03
N THR A 60 15.41 -5.74 -3.15
CA THR A 60 15.27 -6.42 -4.45
C THR A 60 13.87 -6.21 -5.05
N ILE A 61 12.82 -6.29 -4.23
CA ILE A 61 11.44 -6.03 -4.70
C ILE A 61 11.29 -4.58 -5.15
N ASP A 62 11.85 -3.63 -4.39
CA ASP A 62 11.81 -2.20 -4.72
C ASP A 62 12.49 -1.93 -6.06
N GLU A 63 13.67 -2.53 -6.31
CA GLU A 63 14.37 -2.44 -7.59
C GLU A 63 13.55 -3.02 -8.75
N ASP A 64 12.95 -4.20 -8.55
CA ASP A 64 12.08 -4.84 -9.56
C ASP A 64 10.86 -3.96 -9.91
N LEU A 65 10.23 -3.35 -8.90
CA LEU A 65 9.10 -2.44 -9.10
C LEU A 65 9.53 -1.16 -9.82
N TYR A 66 10.67 -0.59 -9.45
CA TYR A 66 11.23 0.58 -10.11
C TYR A 66 11.46 0.34 -11.61
N ASN A 67 12.07 -0.81 -11.94
CA ASN A 67 12.28 -1.19 -13.35
C ASN A 67 10.95 -1.37 -14.10
N LEU A 68 9.94 -1.96 -13.45
CA LEU A 68 8.61 -2.10 -14.05
C LEU A 68 7.95 -0.74 -14.29
N GLU A 69 8.07 0.20 -13.35
CA GLU A 69 7.56 1.56 -13.51
C GLU A 69 8.26 2.30 -14.65
N GLU A 70 9.58 2.12 -14.81
CA GLU A 70 10.34 2.68 -15.94
C GLU A 70 9.86 2.08 -17.27
N ASP A 71 9.71 0.75 -17.35
CA ASP A 71 9.22 0.05 -18.55
C ASP A 71 7.79 0.48 -18.94
N LEU A 72 6.92 0.74 -17.96
CA LEU A 72 5.55 1.22 -18.21
C LEU A 72 5.51 2.69 -18.62
N ASN A 73 6.34 3.55 -18.00
CA ASN A 73 6.42 4.97 -18.34
C ASN A 73 7.08 5.21 -19.72
N ASP A 74 8.00 4.34 -20.17
CA ASP A 74 8.61 4.41 -21.50
C ASP A 74 7.70 3.78 -22.59
N CYS A 75 6.58 3.16 -22.21
CA CYS A 75 5.49 2.93 -23.16
C CYS A 75 4.73 4.24 -23.38
N GLU A 76 5.09 4.95 -24.45
CA GLU A 76 4.35 6.07 -25.07
C GLU A 76 2.86 5.75 -25.40
N CYS A 77 2.37 4.57 -25.00
CA CYS A 77 1.00 4.08 -25.11
C CYS A 77 0.14 4.33 -23.86
N CYS A 78 0.75 4.85 -22.78
CA CYS A 78 0.14 5.06 -21.46
C CYS A 78 0.20 6.52 -21.03
N ASP A 79 0.10 7.48 -21.96
CA ASP A 79 -0.12 8.87 -21.56
C ASP A 79 -1.51 8.94 -20.92
N ASP A 80 -1.58 9.20 -19.60
CA ASP A 80 -2.83 9.44 -18.88
C ASP A 80 -3.63 10.62 -19.48
N GLU A 81 -3.04 11.37 -20.43
CA GLU A 81 -3.70 12.41 -21.23
C GLU A 81 -4.77 11.86 -22.21
N ASP A 82 -4.77 10.56 -22.53
CA ASP A 82 -5.69 9.97 -23.52
C ASP A 82 -6.96 9.34 -22.90
N TYR A 83 -7.20 9.53 -21.60
CA TYR A 83 -8.38 8.99 -20.92
C TYR A 83 -9.18 10.06 -20.17
N MET A 84 -10.50 9.95 -20.25
CA MET A 84 -11.48 10.78 -19.53
C MET A 84 -12.09 9.98 -18.37
N GLU A 85 -12.20 10.62 -17.21
CA GLU A 85 -12.94 10.10 -16.05
C GLU A 85 -14.29 10.80 -15.89
N VAL A 86 -15.37 10.02 -15.74
CA VAL A 86 -16.72 10.51 -15.48
C VAL A 86 -17.36 9.70 -14.35
N GLU A 87 -17.99 10.39 -13.40
CA GLU A 87 -18.76 9.74 -12.33
C GLU A 87 -20.12 9.27 -12.87
N CYS A 88 -20.45 7.99 -12.69
CA CYS A 88 -21.73 7.46 -13.12
C CYS A 88 -22.88 8.01 -12.25
N PRO A 89 -23.92 8.64 -12.84
CA PRO A 89 -25.03 9.22 -12.08
C PRO A 89 -25.92 8.16 -11.41
N GLY A 90 -25.88 6.92 -11.89
CA GLY A 90 -26.70 5.82 -11.35
C GLY A 90 -26.10 5.17 -10.10
N CYS A 91 -24.80 4.89 -10.10
CA CYS A 91 -24.14 4.13 -9.04
C CYS A 91 -23.01 4.87 -8.30
N GLY A 92 -22.56 6.03 -8.80
CA GLY A 92 -21.47 6.81 -8.21
C GLY A 92 -20.07 6.25 -8.44
N GLU A 93 -19.93 5.23 -9.30
CA GLU A 93 -18.62 4.67 -9.66
C GLU A 93 -17.96 5.52 -10.76
N THR A 94 -16.64 5.67 -10.70
CA THR A 94 -15.86 6.36 -11.73
C THR A 94 -15.70 5.45 -12.95
N VAL A 95 -16.12 5.95 -14.12
CA VAL A 95 -15.96 5.29 -15.41
C VAL A 95 -14.85 6.00 -16.18
N MET A 96 -13.90 5.22 -16.71
CA MET A 96 -12.75 5.71 -17.48
C MET A 96 -12.84 5.20 -18.92
N PHE A 97 -12.68 6.10 -19.90
CA PHE A 97 -12.72 5.77 -21.33
C PHE A 97 -11.79 6.68 -22.14
N HIS A 98 -11.43 6.26 -23.36
CA HIS A 98 -10.51 7.03 -24.21
C HIS A 98 -11.09 8.37 -24.67
N SER A 99 -10.28 9.42 -24.62
CA SER A 99 -10.62 10.77 -25.07
C SER A 99 -10.87 10.86 -26.59
N ASP A 100 -10.33 9.93 -27.38
CA ASP A 100 -10.60 9.78 -28.83
C ASP A 100 -12.10 9.68 -29.15
N ILE A 101 -12.91 9.18 -28.20
CA ILE A 101 -14.37 9.08 -28.35
C ILE A 101 -15.01 10.46 -28.57
N LEU A 102 -14.39 11.55 -28.12
CA LEU A 102 -14.88 12.93 -28.30
C LEU A 102 -14.77 13.43 -29.74
N GLU A 103 -13.85 12.90 -30.52
CA GLU A 103 -13.57 13.36 -31.89
C GLU A 103 -14.02 12.35 -32.95
N ASP A 104 -14.66 11.24 -32.54
CA ASP A 104 -15.17 10.23 -33.45
C ASP A 104 -16.33 10.76 -34.32
N ASP A 105 -16.31 10.40 -35.60
CA ASP A 105 -17.35 10.76 -36.57
C ASP A 105 -18.68 10.02 -36.29
N ASP A 106 -18.63 8.86 -35.61
CA ASP A 106 -19.79 8.07 -35.21
C ASP A 106 -20.31 8.47 -33.82
N ILE A 107 -21.63 8.43 -33.64
CA ILE A 107 -22.24 8.68 -32.32
C ILE A 107 -21.97 7.47 -31.41
N ILE A 108 -21.14 7.69 -30.39
CA ILE A 108 -20.77 6.68 -29.39
C ILE A 108 -21.39 7.04 -28.04
N GLU A 109 -22.06 6.06 -27.43
CA GLU A 109 -22.60 6.14 -26.07
C GLU A 109 -21.72 5.30 -25.13
N VAL A 110 -21.12 5.95 -24.14
CA VAL A 110 -20.36 5.27 -23.09
C VAL A 110 -21.30 4.87 -21.98
N THR A 111 -21.30 3.58 -21.62
CA THR A 111 -22.13 3.02 -20.56
C THR A 111 -21.29 2.61 -19.35
N CYS A 112 -21.88 2.74 -18.16
CA CYS A 112 -21.24 2.30 -16.93
C CYS A 112 -21.20 0.76 -16.87
N PRO A 113 -20.03 0.13 -16.67
CA PRO A 113 -19.91 -1.34 -16.59
C PRO A 113 -20.56 -1.94 -15.33
N ASN A 114 -20.92 -1.11 -14.33
CA ASN A 114 -21.52 -1.56 -13.08
C ASN A 114 -23.06 -1.55 -13.11
N CYS A 115 -23.69 -0.59 -13.80
CA CYS A 115 -25.15 -0.43 -13.80
C CYS A 115 -25.78 -0.21 -15.18
N ASP A 116 -24.99 -0.29 -16.25
CA ASP A 116 -25.40 -0.11 -17.65
C ASP A 116 -26.02 1.27 -17.99
N GLU A 117 -25.95 2.25 -17.07
CA GLU A 117 -26.42 3.62 -17.30
C GLU A 117 -25.48 4.36 -18.28
N VAL A 118 -26.02 5.17 -19.19
CA VAL A 118 -25.22 5.98 -20.11
C VAL A 118 -24.56 7.13 -19.33
N VAL A 119 -23.24 7.20 -19.39
CA VAL A 119 -22.44 8.20 -18.66
C VAL A 119 -21.94 9.33 -19.56
N PHE A 120 -21.81 9.09 -20.86
CA PHE A 120 -21.33 10.08 -21.83
C PHE A 120 -21.82 9.76 -23.25
N VAL A 121 -22.04 10.79 -24.08
CA VAL A 121 -22.42 10.68 -25.50
C VAL A 121 -21.66 11.73 -26.31
N ASN A 122 -20.99 11.31 -27.39
CA ASN A 122 -20.28 12.22 -28.29
C ASN A 122 -21.17 12.80 -29.41
N ASP A 123 -22.20 13.56 -29.07
CA ASP A 123 -23.05 14.23 -30.07
C ASP A 123 -23.30 15.70 -29.71
N ASP A 124 -22.82 16.61 -30.57
CA ASP A 124 -22.98 18.06 -30.48
C ASP A 124 -24.44 18.54 -30.50
N GLN A 125 -25.39 17.68 -30.87
CA GLN A 125 -26.81 18.04 -30.94
C GLN A 125 -27.62 17.71 -29.68
N TYR A 126 -27.03 17.09 -28.65
CA TYR A 126 -27.72 16.87 -27.37
C TYR A 126 -27.70 18.13 -26.49
N SER A 127 -28.46 19.14 -26.92
CA SER A 127 -28.98 20.16 -26.01
C SER A 127 -29.98 19.47 -25.09
N SER A 128 -29.65 19.37 -23.80
CA SER A 128 -30.51 18.80 -22.75
C SER A 128 -31.92 19.36 -22.88
N ALA A 129 -32.86 18.53 -23.32
CA ALA A 129 -34.28 18.84 -23.37
C ALA A 129 -34.88 18.79 -21.95
N ASP A 130 -34.36 19.61 -21.04
CA ASP A 130 -34.98 19.94 -19.76
C ASP A 130 -35.48 21.39 -19.79
N GLU A 131 -36.12 21.78 -20.90
CA GLU A 131 -37.08 22.89 -20.85
C GLU A 131 -38.32 22.39 -20.12
N GLY A 132 -38.34 22.61 -18.80
CA GLY A 132 -39.46 22.32 -17.94
C GLY A 132 -40.77 22.87 -18.52
N GLU A 133 -41.66 21.96 -18.92
CA GLU A 133 -43.03 22.28 -19.29
C GLU A 133 -43.75 22.95 -18.10
N ASN A 134 -43.86 24.28 -18.12
CA ASN A 134 -44.75 25.00 -17.21
C ASN A 134 -46.21 24.77 -17.66
N MET A 135 -46.86 23.76 -17.09
CA MET A 135 -48.32 23.65 -17.15
C MET A 135 -48.96 24.66 -16.19
N GLU A 136 -49.72 25.60 -16.76
CA GLU A 136 -50.51 26.60 -16.03
C GLU A 136 -51.63 25.97 -15.19
N GLY A 137 -51.87 26.51 -13.98
CA GLY A 137 -52.95 26.07 -13.09
C GLY A 137 -53.30 27.05 -11.95
N GLN A 138 -53.79 28.23 -12.31
CA GLN A 138 -54.67 29.18 -11.57
C GLN A 138 -54.84 29.09 -10.03
N GLN A 139 -54.55 30.20 -9.33
CA GLN A 139 -55.44 30.73 -8.28
C GLN A 139 -55.57 32.26 -8.35
N ASN A 140 -56.75 32.68 -8.84
CA ASN A 140 -57.61 33.76 -8.34
C ASN A 140 -56.97 34.97 -7.65
N ASN A 141 -57.10 36.12 -8.31
CA ASN A 141 -57.40 37.37 -7.60
C ASN A 141 -58.61 38.06 -8.27
N ARG A 142 -59.74 38.01 -7.54
CA ARG A 142 -61.12 38.52 -7.79
C ARG A 142 -62.06 37.70 -8.65
#